data_AF-A0A650CKX3-F1
#
_entry.id   AF-A0A650CKX3-F1
#
_cell.length_a   1.000
_cell.length_b   1.000
_cell.length_c   1.000
_cell.angle_alpha   90.00
_cell.angle_beta   90.00
_cell.angle_gamma   90.00
#
_symmetry.space_group_name_H-M   'P 1'
#
loop_
_entity.id
_entity.type
_entity.pdbx_description
1 polymer ?
#
loop_
_entity_poly.entity_id
_entity_poly.type
_entity_poly.pdbx_seq_one_letter_code
_entity_poly.pdbx_strand_id
1 'polypeptide(L)'
;MILEGEVNVKNFQKFFSNILAAAEILSQAPTEEPLKSLYEKYAEEVKGLEELKSKDDIFYFSYLAHRLFDDYLNNGKLKSLLEEVDKLKIDKTQLSKKEEKEVKDDKKLESPVYWIFKTHDLLGLLRKFNSVRDKEFESEYLGVKVYVTIKPNEEEIDLYDPLIFFTKNKPRLGIKFGEIAVDPYEIKVLQIYESREYFILSMMEKICGKLTLKTKIVPEITNVFTFKHTAFLTRALRYTHWALRTSKLTLSEVVNHLPFLLGSINKPKQFVNEVLKDCNRMQTEGIDWDYIKKEIENLGWYNIKLPNKPSRKEDRSLNRLKDFYDLSEKLGNPIMLIAYLLTSIIFVYEVNGYDYKQLFEI
;
A
#
# COMPACT_ATOMS: atom_id res chain seq x y z
N MET A 1 6.59 3.20 -10.32
CA MET A 1 5.77 2.94 -11.53
C MET A 1 5.36 1.48 -11.55
N ILE A 2 4.24 1.17 -12.21
CA ILE A 2 3.62 -0.15 -12.28
C ILE A 2 3.48 -0.51 -13.76
N LEU A 3 3.87 -1.73 -14.15
CA LEU A 3 3.63 -2.26 -15.49
C LEU A 3 2.40 -3.16 -15.46
N GLU A 4 1.54 -3.01 -16.47
CA GLU A 4 0.45 -3.94 -16.73
C GLU A 4 0.53 -4.47 -18.17
N GLY A 5 0.61 -5.79 -18.32
CA GLY A 5 0.78 -6.49 -19.61
C GLY A 5 2.20 -7.04 -19.80
N GLU A 6 2.37 -7.87 -20.83
CA GLU A 6 3.65 -8.50 -21.14
C GLU A 6 4.48 -7.65 -22.11
N VAL A 7 5.80 -7.62 -21.89
CA VAL A 7 6.76 -6.88 -22.72
C VAL A 7 7.91 -7.80 -23.08
N ASN A 8 8.10 -8.05 -24.38
CA ASN A 8 9.16 -8.91 -24.87
C ASN A 8 10.47 -8.12 -25.06
N VAL A 9 11.29 -8.08 -24.00
CA VAL A 9 12.63 -7.48 -24.03
C VAL A 9 13.66 -8.43 -23.42
N LYS A 10 14.87 -8.46 -24.01
CA LYS A 10 15.96 -9.35 -23.57
C LYS A 10 16.40 -9.12 -22.12
N ASN A 11 16.39 -7.88 -21.66
CA ASN A 11 16.71 -7.51 -20.28
C ASN A 11 15.73 -6.44 -19.80
N PHE A 12 14.72 -6.88 -19.04
CA PHE A 12 13.65 -6.02 -18.56
C PHE A 12 14.13 -4.93 -17.59
N GLN A 13 15.03 -5.27 -16.66
CA GLN A 13 15.55 -4.31 -15.69
C GLN A 13 16.34 -3.19 -16.36
N LYS A 14 17.21 -3.53 -17.32
CA LYS A 14 17.98 -2.54 -18.08
C LYS A 14 17.06 -1.65 -18.90
N PHE A 15 16.11 -2.25 -19.61
CA PHE A 15 15.12 -1.50 -20.41
C PHE A 15 14.35 -0.49 -19.56
N PHE A 16 13.83 -0.92 -18.40
CA PHE A 16 13.10 -0.05 -17.51
C PHE A 16 13.99 1.05 -16.89
N SER A 17 15.24 0.72 -16.54
CA SER A 17 16.20 1.72 -16.05
C SER A 17 16.50 2.78 -17.11
N ASN A 18 16.59 2.42 -18.39
CA ASN A 18 16.80 3.37 -19.47
C ASN A 18 15.60 4.30 -19.67
N ILE A 19 14.37 3.78 -19.53
CA ILE A 19 13.15 4.61 -19.56
C ILE A 19 13.21 5.66 -18.45
N LEU A 20 13.52 5.25 -17.23
CA LEU A 20 13.62 6.17 -16.09
C LEU A 20 14.71 7.23 -16.30
N ALA A 21 15.88 6.82 -16.80
CA ALA A 21 16.97 7.76 -17.09
C ALA A 21 16.59 8.76 -18.20
N ALA A 22 15.95 8.30 -19.28
CA ALA A 22 15.49 9.18 -20.35
C ALA A 22 14.40 10.15 -19.85
N ALA A 23 13.47 9.68 -19.02
CA ALA A 23 12.44 10.53 -18.41
C ALA A 23 13.09 11.60 -17.52
N GLU A 24 14.13 11.25 -16.77
CA GLU A 24 14.88 12.19 -15.92
C GLU A 24 15.60 13.27 -16.72
N ILE A 25 16.26 12.89 -17.83
CA ILE A 25 16.91 13.85 -18.75
C ILE A 25 15.87 14.85 -19.27
N LEU A 26 14.71 14.37 -19.72
CA LEU A 26 13.63 15.21 -20.23
C LEU A 26 12.96 16.04 -19.13
N SER A 27 12.91 15.56 -17.89
CA SER A 27 12.28 16.28 -16.78
C SER A 27 13.19 17.34 -16.18
N GLN A 28 14.50 17.11 -16.08
CA GLN A 28 15.42 18.00 -15.37
C GLN A 28 16.05 19.07 -16.25
N ALA A 29 16.10 18.88 -17.58
CA ALA A 29 16.82 19.78 -18.49
C ALA A 29 18.31 19.95 -18.09
N PRO A 30 19.10 18.87 -18.07
CA PRO A 30 20.48 18.88 -17.58
C PRO A 30 21.37 19.85 -18.36
N THR A 31 22.37 20.40 -17.68
CA THR A 31 23.31 21.40 -18.20
C THR A 31 24.68 20.83 -18.54
N GLU A 32 25.01 19.62 -18.08
CA GLU A 32 26.29 18.93 -18.34
C GLU A 32 26.20 17.98 -19.56
N GLU A 33 27.27 17.93 -20.36
CA GLU A 33 27.42 16.94 -21.44
C GLU A 33 27.71 15.53 -20.89
N PRO A 34 27.24 14.44 -21.54
CA PRO A 34 26.50 14.40 -22.81
C PRO A 34 24.98 14.55 -22.66
N LEU A 35 24.47 14.73 -21.43
CA LEU A 35 23.04 14.71 -21.15
C LEU A 35 22.31 15.95 -21.68
N LYS A 36 22.99 17.11 -21.63
CA LYS A 36 22.49 18.36 -22.22
C LYS A 36 22.17 18.20 -23.70
N SER A 37 23.10 17.65 -24.50
CA SER A 37 22.87 17.40 -25.92
C SER A 37 21.66 16.50 -26.19
N LEU A 38 21.44 15.47 -25.36
CA LEU A 38 20.25 14.62 -25.47
C LEU A 38 18.97 15.39 -25.15
N TYR A 39 18.96 16.17 -24.07
CA TYR A 39 17.81 17.00 -23.73
C TYR A 39 17.47 17.96 -24.87
N GLU A 40 18.43 18.74 -25.36
CA GLU A 40 18.20 19.72 -26.43
C GLU A 40 17.66 19.09 -27.72
N LYS A 41 18.14 17.89 -28.06
CA LYS A 41 17.69 17.14 -29.24
C LYS A 41 16.23 16.70 -29.15
N TYR A 42 15.72 16.39 -27.96
CA TYR A 42 14.39 15.80 -27.76
C TYR A 42 13.41 16.72 -26.99
N ALA A 43 13.81 17.93 -26.59
CA ALA A 43 13.02 18.85 -25.78
C ALA A 43 11.67 19.23 -26.41
N GLU A 44 11.62 19.43 -27.73
CA GLU A 44 10.37 19.80 -28.42
C GLU A 44 9.30 18.68 -28.33
N GLU A 45 9.70 17.42 -28.15
CA GLU A 45 8.74 16.30 -28.03
C GLU A 45 8.00 16.29 -26.68
N VAL A 46 8.51 17.03 -25.68
CA VAL A 46 7.92 17.14 -24.33
C VAL A 46 7.39 18.53 -24.00
N LYS A 47 7.43 19.46 -24.96
CA LYS A 47 6.92 20.82 -24.82
C LYS A 47 5.40 20.85 -24.62
N GLY A 48 4.92 21.81 -23.83
CA GLY A 48 3.50 21.96 -23.50
C GLY A 48 3.05 21.15 -22.28
N LEU A 49 3.98 20.48 -21.60
CA LEU A 49 3.75 19.72 -20.37
C LEU A 49 4.28 20.43 -19.12
N GLU A 50 4.73 21.68 -19.25
CA GLU A 50 5.35 22.45 -18.17
C GLU A 50 4.37 22.72 -17.02
N GLU A 51 3.07 22.83 -17.32
CA GLU A 51 2.02 22.95 -16.32
C GLU A 51 1.87 21.69 -15.45
N LEU A 52 2.12 20.49 -16.00
CA LEU A 52 2.09 19.26 -15.20
C LEU A 52 3.24 19.25 -14.20
N LYS A 53 4.44 19.63 -14.65
CA LYS A 53 5.64 19.68 -13.80
C LYS A 53 5.49 20.66 -12.64
N SER A 54 4.78 21.77 -12.83
CA SER A 54 4.57 22.76 -11.76
C SER A 54 3.51 22.33 -10.74
N LYS A 55 2.49 21.56 -11.15
CA LYS A 55 1.37 21.12 -10.30
C LYS A 55 1.59 19.77 -9.62
N ASP A 56 2.26 18.82 -10.29
CA ASP A 56 2.53 17.48 -9.77
C ASP A 56 3.73 16.86 -10.53
N ASP A 57 4.93 17.05 -9.98
CA ASP A 57 6.19 16.63 -10.59
C ASP A 57 6.31 15.11 -10.74
N ILE A 58 5.81 14.34 -9.77
CA ILE A 58 5.79 12.88 -9.83
C ILE A 58 4.83 12.38 -10.91
N PHE A 59 3.65 12.99 -11.06
CA PHE A 59 2.71 12.64 -12.12
C PHE A 59 3.31 12.97 -13.49
N TYR A 60 3.92 14.16 -13.63
CA TYR A 60 4.63 14.57 -14.84
C TYR A 60 5.75 13.58 -15.22
N PHE A 61 6.61 13.22 -14.28
CA PHE A 61 7.68 12.23 -14.53
C PHE A 61 7.12 10.89 -14.98
N SER A 62 6.06 10.41 -14.32
CA SER A 62 5.41 9.14 -14.67
C SER A 62 4.76 9.19 -16.05
N TYR A 63 4.19 10.32 -16.43
CA TYR A 63 3.62 10.56 -17.76
C TYR A 63 4.71 10.52 -18.84
N LEU A 64 5.85 11.18 -18.62
CA LEU A 64 7.00 11.12 -19.54
C LEU A 64 7.52 9.69 -19.71
N ALA A 65 7.71 8.98 -18.62
CA ALA A 65 8.17 7.60 -18.64
C ALA A 65 7.17 6.69 -19.40
N HIS A 66 5.87 6.93 -19.26
CA HIS A 66 4.87 6.24 -20.07
C HIS A 66 4.98 6.59 -21.56
N ARG A 67 5.12 7.87 -21.93
CA ARG A 67 5.30 8.26 -23.34
C ARG A 67 6.52 7.61 -23.97
N LEU A 68 7.65 7.59 -23.26
CA LEU A 68 8.87 6.90 -23.69
C LEU A 68 8.63 5.40 -23.93
N PHE A 69 7.92 4.76 -23.01
CA PHE A 69 7.56 3.35 -23.12
C PHE A 69 6.62 3.08 -24.31
N ASP A 70 5.61 3.93 -24.53
CA ASP A 70 4.67 3.77 -25.64
C ASP A 70 5.35 4.01 -26.99
N ASP A 71 6.17 5.06 -27.11
CA ASP A 71 6.98 5.33 -28.30
C ASP A 71 7.94 4.18 -28.62
N TYR A 72 8.52 3.53 -27.61
CA TYR A 72 9.36 2.35 -27.85
C TYR A 72 8.59 1.23 -28.54
N LEU A 73 7.37 0.94 -28.06
CA LEU A 73 6.53 -0.14 -28.57
C LEU A 73 5.97 0.19 -29.96
N ASN A 74 5.63 1.46 -30.20
CA ASN A 74 4.95 1.91 -31.40
C ASN A 74 5.91 2.53 -32.44
N ASN A 75 7.23 2.42 -32.24
CA ASN A 75 8.25 3.07 -33.07
C ASN A 75 8.07 4.60 -33.21
N GLY A 76 7.70 5.25 -32.11
CA GLY A 76 7.63 6.70 -31.99
C GLY A 76 9.00 7.38 -31.93
N LYS A 77 9.00 8.71 -31.88
CA LYS A 77 10.20 9.54 -32.01
C LYS A 77 11.14 9.43 -30.80
N LEU A 78 10.59 9.21 -29.60
CA LEU A 78 11.39 9.07 -28.38
C LEU A 78 12.07 7.70 -28.25
N LYS A 79 11.79 6.75 -29.14
CA LYS A 79 12.47 5.45 -29.16
C LYS A 79 13.99 5.62 -29.31
N SER A 80 14.43 6.52 -30.19
CA SER A 80 15.86 6.77 -30.43
C SER A 80 16.57 7.33 -29.20
N LEU A 81 15.89 8.11 -28.36
CA LEU A 81 16.45 8.57 -27.08
C LEU A 81 16.79 7.39 -26.17
N LEU A 82 15.93 6.37 -26.07
CA LEU A 82 16.19 5.19 -25.25
C LEU A 82 17.41 4.40 -25.77
N GLU A 83 17.57 4.31 -27.08
CA GLU A 83 18.73 3.65 -27.71
C GLU A 83 20.03 4.44 -27.50
N GLU A 84 19.97 5.77 -27.47
CA GLU A 84 21.12 6.63 -27.16
C GLU A 84 21.50 6.55 -25.68
N VAL A 85 20.52 6.57 -24.78
CA VAL A 85 20.73 6.35 -23.33
C VAL A 85 21.38 4.98 -23.07
N ASP A 86 20.96 3.93 -23.76
CA ASP A 86 21.55 2.59 -23.62
C ASP A 86 23.04 2.55 -23.98
N LYS A 87 23.45 3.35 -24.97
CA LYS A 87 24.84 3.46 -25.43
C LYS A 87 25.71 4.23 -24.44
N LEU A 88 25.16 5.27 -23.80
CA LEU A 88 25.90 6.13 -22.89
C LEU A 88 26.27 5.47 -21.55
N LYS A 89 25.65 4.33 -21.20
CA LYS A 89 25.87 3.64 -19.92
C LYS A 89 25.81 4.60 -18.72
N ILE A 90 24.81 5.49 -18.72
CA ILE A 90 24.66 6.55 -17.72
C ILE A 90 24.60 5.91 -16.32
N ASP A 91 25.54 6.30 -15.45
CA ASP A 91 25.46 5.96 -14.04
C ASP A 91 24.38 6.83 -13.39
N LYS A 92 23.52 6.23 -12.56
CA LYS A 92 22.44 6.95 -11.86
C LYS A 92 22.96 8.10 -11.00
N THR A 93 24.21 8.04 -10.56
CA THR A 93 24.90 9.11 -9.82
C THR A 93 25.12 10.38 -10.66
N GLN A 94 25.16 10.27 -12.00
CA GLN A 94 25.31 11.42 -12.91
C GLN A 94 23.99 12.19 -13.09
N LEU A 95 22.86 11.52 -12.89
CA LEU A 95 21.51 12.10 -12.99
C LEU A 95 21.05 12.78 -11.68
N SER A 96 21.78 12.56 -10.58
CA SER A 96 21.42 13.05 -9.25
C SER A 96 22.26 14.22 -8.75
N LYS A 97 23.12 14.82 -9.59
CA LYS A 97 23.70 16.14 -9.29
C LYS A 97 22.59 17.19 -9.34
N LYS A 98 21.91 17.38 -8.20
CA LYS A 98 21.20 18.63 -7.95
C LYS A 98 22.22 19.76 -8.16
N GLU A 99 21.97 20.66 -9.10
CA GLU A 99 22.49 22.01 -8.94
C GLU A 99 22.02 22.46 -7.55
N GLU A 100 22.96 22.70 -6.63
CA GLU A 100 22.76 23.50 -5.42
C GLU A 100 22.42 24.93 -5.86
N LYS A 101 21.29 25.13 -6.53
CA LYS A 101 20.56 26.37 -6.42
C LYS A 101 19.75 26.22 -5.15
N GLU A 102 19.94 27.15 -4.22
CA GLU A 102 19.01 27.38 -3.11
C GLU A 102 17.59 27.32 -3.69
N VAL A 103 16.96 26.16 -3.55
CA VAL A 103 15.53 26.03 -3.71
C VAL A 103 15.03 26.84 -2.54
N LYS A 104 14.56 28.06 -2.79
CA LYS A 104 13.74 28.79 -1.83
C LYS A 104 12.77 27.77 -1.25
N ASP A 105 12.78 27.67 0.08
CA ASP A 105 11.99 26.78 0.95
C ASP A 105 10.47 26.95 0.81
N ASP A 106 9.95 27.16 -0.41
CA ASP A 106 8.54 27.40 -0.71
C ASP A 106 7.87 26.23 -1.44
N LYS A 107 8.61 25.19 -1.84
CA LYS A 107 7.97 23.92 -2.16
C LYS A 107 7.91 23.09 -0.89
N LYS A 108 6.90 23.35 -0.06
CA LYS A 108 6.35 22.29 0.80
C LYS A 108 6.21 21.06 -0.10
N LEU A 109 7.07 20.06 0.05
CA LEU A 109 6.70 18.70 -0.32
C LEU A 109 5.46 18.44 0.52
N GLU A 110 4.28 18.55 -0.11
CA GLU A 110 2.99 18.50 0.57
C GLU A 110 2.91 17.17 1.30
N SER A 111 3.00 17.25 2.63
CA SER A 111 2.97 16.09 3.51
C SER A 111 1.78 15.20 3.16
N PRO A 112 1.91 13.86 3.27
CA PRO A 112 0.80 12.96 3.00
C PRO A 112 -0.44 13.35 3.81
N VAL A 113 -1.61 13.03 3.28
CA VAL A 113 -2.89 13.30 3.93
C VAL A 113 -3.62 11.99 4.15
N TYR A 114 -4.12 11.79 5.37
CA TYR A 114 -5.10 10.77 5.69
C TYR A 114 -6.48 11.38 5.78
N TRP A 115 -7.36 10.90 4.92
CA TRP A 115 -8.79 11.06 5.09
C TRP A 115 -9.35 9.87 5.83
N ILE A 116 -9.99 10.12 6.96
CA ILE A 116 -10.56 9.08 7.80
C ILE A 116 -12.07 9.23 7.76
N PHE A 117 -12.75 8.21 7.23
CA PHE A 117 -14.20 8.14 7.14
C PHE A 117 -14.75 7.09 8.11
N LYS A 118 -16.01 7.24 8.51
CA LYS A 118 -16.69 6.24 9.34
C LYS A 118 -17.00 4.98 8.54
N THR A 119 -16.77 3.80 9.14
CA THR A 119 -17.25 2.51 8.63
C THR A 119 -18.54 2.11 9.34
N HIS A 120 -19.59 1.80 8.59
CA HIS A 120 -20.90 1.38 9.14
C HIS A 120 -21.29 -0.05 8.77
N ASP A 121 -20.83 -0.55 7.62
CA ASP A 121 -21.06 -1.91 7.14
C ASP A 121 -19.80 -2.38 6.40
N LEU A 122 -18.91 -3.06 7.13
CA LEU A 122 -17.64 -3.55 6.58
C LEU A 122 -17.90 -4.46 5.38
N LEU A 123 -18.63 -5.57 5.57
CA LEU A 123 -18.85 -6.57 4.53
C LEU A 123 -19.56 -5.99 3.30
N GLY A 124 -20.49 -5.04 3.48
CA GLY A 124 -21.10 -4.31 2.38
C GLY A 124 -20.11 -3.47 1.59
N LEU A 125 -19.19 -2.77 2.25
CA LEU A 125 -18.11 -2.02 1.58
C LEU A 125 -17.17 -2.95 0.81
N LEU A 126 -16.76 -4.07 1.41
CA LEU A 126 -15.88 -5.04 0.75
C LEU A 126 -16.52 -5.59 -0.53
N ARG A 127 -17.81 -5.91 -0.48
CA ARG A 127 -18.58 -6.32 -1.67
C ARG A 127 -18.58 -5.25 -2.76
N LYS A 128 -18.68 -3.97 -2.40
CA LYS A 128 -18.61 -2.86 -3.37
C LYS A 128 -17.23 -2.78 -4.02
N PHE A 129 -16.14 -2.85 -3.24
CA PHE A 129 -14.78 -2.87 -3.80
C PHE A 129 -14.53 -4.10 -4.68
N ASN A 130 -14.97 -5.28 -4.24
CA ASN A 130 -14.87 -6.50 -5.05
C ASN A 130 -15.67 -6.41 -6.36
N SER A 131 -16.82 -5.72 -6.37
CA SER A 131 -17.63 -5.53 -7.58
C SER A 131 -16.98 -4.62 -8.63
N VAL A 132 -15.90 -3.91 -8.27
CA VAL A 132 -15.15 -3.01 -9.15
C VAL A 132 -13.69 -3.45 -9.34
N ARG A 133 -13.28 -4.62 -8.83
CA ARG A 133 -11.90 -5.13 -8.90
C ARG A 133 -11.31 -5.10 -10.31
N ASP A 134 -12.11 -5.49 -11.30
CA ASP A 134 -11.69 -5.57 -12.71
C ASP A 134 -12.23 -4.40 -13.54
N LYS A 135 -12.81 -3.38 -12.89
CA LYS A 135 -13.34 -2.20 -13.59
C LYS A 135 -12.27 -1.13 -13.73
N GLU A 136 -12.35 -0.44 -14.86
CA GLU A 136 -11.55 0.72 -15.16
C GLU A 136 -12.47 1.95 -15.24
N PHE A 137 -12.05 3.03 -14.59
CA PHE A 137 -12.76 4.30 -14.60
C PHE A 137 -12.01 5.28 -15.48
N GLU A 138 -12.66 5.75 -16.54
CA GLU A 138 -12.16 6.87 -17.33
C GLU A 138 -12.33 8.18 -16.54
N SER A 139 -11.27 8.99 -16.49
CA SER A 139 -11.26 10.27 -15.80
C SER A 139 -10.25 11.23 -16.45
N GLU A 140 -10.16 12.43 -15.90
CA GLU A 140 -9.16 13.43 -16.28
C GLU A 140 -8.44 13.93 -15.02
N TYR A 141 -7.12 13.99 -15.07
CA TYR A 141 -6.29 14.56 -14.01
C TYR A 141 -5.32 15.56 -14.64
N LEU A 142 -5.40 16.82 -14.21
CA LEU A 142 -4.59 17.93 -14.73
C LEU A 142 -4.63 18.07 -16.26
N GLY A 143 -5.80 17.88 -16.88
CA GLY A 143 -5.99 17.96 -18.33
C GLY A 143 -5.51 16.72 -19.10
N VAL A 144 -4.99 15.70 -18.41
CA VAL A 144 -4.60 14.42 -19.01
C VAL A 144 -5.71 13.40 -18.79
N LYS A 145 -6.21 12.82 -19.89
CA LYS A 145 -7.11 11.68 -19.83
C LYS A 145 -6.39 10.47 -19.21
N VAL A 146 -7.00 9.89 -18.19
CA VAL A 146 -6.43 8.80 -17.41
C VAL A 146 -7.44 7.68 -17.17
N TYR A 147 -6.91 6.51 -16.85
CA TYR A 147 -7.64 5.28 -16.60
C TYR A 147 -7.31 4.77 -15.21
N VAL A 148 -8.30 4.77 -14.32
CA VAL A 148 -8.12 4.45 -12.91
C VAL A 148 -8.61 3.04 -12.63
N THR A 149 -7.81 2.26 -11.92
CA THR A 149 -8.19 0.94 -11.39
C THR A 149 -7.89 0.90 -9.91
N ILE A 150 -8.75 0.29 -9.10
CA ILE A 150 -8.50 0.10 -7.66
C ILE A 150 -8.26 -1.38 -7.43
N LYS A 151 -6.99 -1.75 -7.20
CA LYS A 151 -6.59 -3.16 -7.08
C LYS A 151 -6.41 -3.54 -5.61
N PRO A 152 -6.89 -4.72 -5.17
CA PRO A 152 -6.57 -5.21 -3.84
C PRO A 152 -5.06 -5.48 -3.72
N ASN A 153 -4.49 -5.14 -2.57
CA ASN A 153 -3.20 -5.64 -2.16
C ASN A 153 -3.38 -7.07 -1.65
N GLU A 154 -2.72 -8.04 -2.29
CA GLU A 154 -2.90 -9.47 -1.96
C GLU A 154 -2.27 -9.84 -0.60
N GLU A 155 -1.37 -9.01 -0.09
CA GLU A 155 -0.65 -9.24 1.17
C GLU A 155 -1.43 -8.74 2.40
N GLU A 156 -2.53 -8.01 2.24
CA GLU A 156 -3.28 -7.43 3.34
C GLU A 156 -4.80 -7.49 3.12
N ILE A 157 -5.56 -7.61 4.21
CA ILE A 157 -7.02 -7.64 4.14
C ILE A 157 -7.52 -6.23 3.82
N ASP A 158 -8.27 -6.11 2.72
CA ASP A 158 -9.04 -4.93 2.32
C ASP A 158 -8.22 -3.62 2.28
N LEU A 159 -6.95 -3.78 1.92
CA LEU A 159 -6.07 -2.71 1.49
C LEU A 159 -6.11 -2.66 -0.05
N TYR A 160 -6.31 -1.47 -0.60
CA TYR A 160 -6.42 -1.27 -2.04
C TYR A 160 -5.49 -0.17 -2.54
N ASP A 161 -4.92 -0.42 -3.71
CA ASP A 161 -4.04 0.49 -4.41
C ASP A 161 -4.80 1.15 -5.57
N PRO A 162 -5.11 2.45 -5.47
CA PRO A 162 -5.57 3.23 -6.60
C PRO A 162 -4.42 3.42 -7.60
N LEU A 163 -4.54 2.80 -8.76
CA LEU A 163 -3.57 2.85 -9.85
C LEU A 163 -4.13 3.70 -10.98
N ILE A 164 -3.27 4.56 -11.53
CA ILE A 164 -3.58 5.39 -12.67
C ILE A 164 -2.71 4.98 -13.84
N PHE A 165 -3.35 4.78 -14.99
CA PHE A 165 -2.72 4.54 -16.29
C PHE A 165 -3.07 5.66 -17.25
N PHE A 166 -2.18 5.90 -18.22
CA PHE A 166 -2.33 6.98 -19.21
C PHE A 166 -2.94 6.49 -20.53
N THR A 167 -3.12 5.18 -20.69
CA THR A 167 -3.74 4.55 -21.84
C THR A 167 -4.55 3.33 -21.40
N LYS A 168 -5.58 2.95 -22.16
CA LYS A 168 -6.33 1.69 -21.98
C LYS A 168 -5.63 0.48 -22.57
N ASN A 169 -4.70 0.70 -23.52
CA ASN A 169 -4.06 -0.38 -24.26
C ASN A 169 -2.93 -1.01 -23.43
N LYS A 170 -2.84 -2.34 -23.43
CA LYS A 170 -1.74 -3.08 -22.79
C LYS A 170 -0.69 -3.47 -23.86
N PRO A 171 0.60 -3.54 -23.53
CA PRO A 171 1.18 -3.27 -22.20
C PRO A 171 1.24 -1.75 -21.92
N ARG A 172 1.20 -1.36 -20.63
CA ARG A 172 1.16 0.04 -20.20
C ARG A 172 1.84 0.29 -18.86
N LEU A 173 2.30 1.52 -18.68
CA LEU A 173 2.85 2.00 -17.41
C LEU A 173 1.83 2.85 -16.66
N GLY A 174 1.86 2.74 -15.35
CA GLY A 174 1.02 3.50 -14.43
C GLY A 174 1.74 3.88 -13.14
N ILE A 175 0.98 4.57 -12.28
CA ILE A 175 1.43 5.11 -11.01
C ILE A 175 0.40 4.82 -9.92
N LYS A 176 0.87 4.49 -8.72
CA LYS A 176 0.05 4.40 -7.50
C LYS A 176 -0.21 5.80 -6.95
N PHE A 177 -1.47 6.16 -6.77
CA PHE A 177 -1.88 7.49 -6.32
C PHE A 177 -2.08 7.62 -4.81
N GLY A 178 -2.00 6.50 -4.08
CA GLY A 178 -2.25 6.47 -2.65
C GLY A 178 -2.54 5.06 -2.18
N GLU A 179 -3.21 4.94 -1.04
CA GLU A 179 -3.70 3.68 -0.47
C GLU A 179 -5.09 3.89 0.11
N ILE A 180 -5.96 2.91 -0.04
CA ILE A 180 -7.29 2.88 0.56
C ILE A 180 -7.31 1.68 1.48
N ALA A 181 -7.29 1.90 2.79
CA ALA A 181 -7.49 0.85 3.78
C ALA A 181 -8.94 0.89 4.26
N VAL A 182 -9.69 -0.18 4.01
CA VAL A 182 -11.00 -0.37 4.61
C VAL A 182 -10.80 -1.24 5.84
N ASP A 183 -11.07 -0.72 7.02
CA ASP A 183 -11.01 -1.48 8.27
C ASP A 183 -12.37 -1.46 9.01
N PRO A 184 -12.58 -2.32 10.02
CA PRO A 184 -13.87 -2.45 10.69
C PRO A 184 -14.43 -1.17 11.32
N TYR A 185 -13.59 -0.19 11.69
CA TYR A 185 -14.02 1.01 12.39
C TYR A 185 -13.95 2.27 11.53
N GLU A 186 -13.05 2.28 10.54
CA GLU A 186 -12.88 3.42 9.64
C GLU A 186 -12.32 3.03 8.28
N ILE A 187 -12.54 3.91 7.31
CA ILE A 187 -11.90 3.86 6.01
C ILE A 187 -10.82 4.93 6.01
N LYS A 188 -9.58 4.54 5.74
CA LYS A 188 -8.43 5.46 5.62
C LYS A 188 -8.02 5.58 4.17
N VAL A 189 -7.96 6.80 3.68
CA VAL A 189 -7.44 7.09 2.34
C VAL A 189 -6.16 7.88 2.53
N LEU A 190 -5.03 7.21 2.29
CA LEU A 190 -3.73 7.84 2.24
C LEU A 190 -3.53 8.43 0.84
N GLN A 191 -3.24 9.71 0.79
CA GLN A 191 -2.82 10.36 -0.45
C GLN A 191 -1.51 11.08 -0.23
N ILE A 192 -0.64 10.96 -1.21
CA ILE A 192 0.63 11.68 -1.27
C ILE A 192 0.32 12.84 -2.22
N TYR A 193 0.55 14.09 -1.82
CA TYR A 193 0.14 15.35 -2.49
C TYR A 193 -1.32 15.79 -2.29
N GLU A 194 -1.50 17.07 -1.91
CA GLU A 194 -2.80 17.73 -1.73
C GLU A 194 -3.50 17.91 -3.09
N SER A 195 -2.74 18.10 -4.17
CA SER A 195 -3.31 18.18 -5.52
C SER A 195 -4.03 16.89 -5.96
N ARG A 196 -3.66 15.73 -5.40
CA ARG A 196 -4.30 14.44 -5.68
C ARG A 196 -5.57 14.21 -4.84
N GLU A 197 -5.69 14.94 -3.73
CA GLU A 197 -6.68 14.77 -2.66
C GLU A 197 -8.09 14.43 -3.15
N TYR A 198 -8.64 15.29 -4.00
CA TYR A 198 -10.02 15.17 -4.44
C TYR A 198 -10.21 14.10 -5.52
N PHE A 199 -9.14 13.73 -6.22
CA PHE A 199 -9.23 12.80 -7.34
C PHE A 199 -9.61 11.39 -6.86
N ILE A 200 -8.86 10.83 -5.90
CA ILE A 200 -9.16 9.48 -5.37
C ILE A 200 -10.47 9.46 -4.57
N LEU A 201 -10.77 10.54 -3.83
CA LEU A 201 -12.03 10.65 -3.10
C LEU A 201 -13.25 10.58 -4.04
N SER A 202 -13.20 11.27 -5.17
CA SER A 202 -14.28 11.22 -6.16
C SER A 202 -14.53 9.79 -6.69
N MET A 203 -13.47 8.99 -6.84
CA MET A 203 -13.58 7.58 -7.24
C MET A 203 -14.16 6.73 -6.11
N MET A 204 -13.74 6.98 -4.87
CA MET A 204 -14.28 6.30 -3.71
C MET A 204 -15.78 6.56 -3.52
N GLU A 205 -16.24 7.80 -3.71
CA GLU A 205 -17.67 8.13 -3.63
C GLU A 205 -18.49 7.47 -4.75
N LYS A 206 -17.92 7.31 -5.95
CA LYS A 206 -18.55 6.54 -7.04
C LYS A 206 -18.74 5.06 -6.68
N ILE A 207 -17.80 4.47 -5.95
CA ILE A 207 -17.84 3.05 -5.56
C ILE A 207 -18.72 2.83 -4.33
N CYS A 208 -18.50 3.65 -3.30
CA CYS A 208 -19.05 3.43 -1.96
C CYS A 208 -20.38 4.18 -1.74
N GLY A 209 -20.66 5.21 -2.55
CA GLY A 209 -21.63 6.24 -2.23
C GLY A 209 -21.03 7.31 -1.30
N LYS A 210 -21.88 8.22 -0.82
CA LYS A 210 -21.47 9.31 0.06
C LYS A 210 -20.79 8.79 1.33
N LEU A 211 -19.56 9.23 1.57
CA LEU A 211 -18.78 8.87 2.76
C LEU A 211 -18.97 9.92 3.86
N THR A 212 -18.95 9.49 5.12
CA THR A 212 -19.04 10.41 6.27
C THR A 212 -17.65 10.65 6.84
N LEU A 213 -17.13 11.86 6.62
CA LEU A 213 -15.84 12.27 7.14
C LEU A 213 -15.84 12.24 8.67
N LYS A 214 -14.83 11.58 9.26
CA LYS A 214 -14.55 11.61 10.70
C LYS A 214 -13.50 12.66 11.00
N THR A 215 -12.38 12.64 10.27
CA THR A 215 -11.30 13.62 10.39
C THR A 215 -10.37 13.59 9.17
N LYS A 216 -9.59 14.66 9.01
CA LYS A 216 -8.47 14.78 8.07
C LYS A 216 -7.21 15.05 8.90
N ILE A 217 -6.17 14.24 8.70
CA ILE A 217 -4.90 14.41 9.42
C ILE A 217 -3.73 14.38 8.44
N VAL A 218 -2.66 15.08 8.79
CA VAL A 218 -1.35 14.96 8.13
C VAL A 218 -0.51 14.07 9.05
N PRO A 219 -0.14 12.84 8.66
CA PRO A 219 0.67 11.99 9.51
C PRO A 219 2.11 12.52 9.54
N GLU A 220 2.69 12.56 10.73
CA GLU A 220 4.11 12.83 10.91
C GLU A 220 4.91 11.55 10.60
N ILE A 221 5.49 11.48 9.40
CA ILE A 221 6.28 10.33 8.97
C ILE A 221 7.77 10.68 9.14
N THR A 222 8.30 10.38 10.32
CA THR A 222 9.75 10.49 10.60
C THR A 222 10.51 9.24 10.12
N ASN A 223 9.87 8.07 10.15
CA ASN A 223 10.41 6.80 9.67
C ASN A 223 9.33 6.01 8.91
N VAL A 224 9.63 5.67 7.65
CA VAL A 224 8.70 4.97 6.75
C VAL A 224 8.39 3.55 7.22
N PHE A 225 9.37 2.82 7.77
CA PHE A 225 9.14 1.48 8.32
C PHE A 225 8.25 1.54 9.55
N THR A 226 8.55 2.45 10.49
CA THR A 226 7.71 2.68 11.66
C THR A 226 6.27 2.99 11.29
N PHE A 227 6.07 3.87 10.30
CA PHE A 227 4.74 4.20 9.80
C PHE A 227 4.01 2.98 9.21
N LYS A 228 4.66 2.21 8.34
CA LYS A 228 4.06 1.04 7.69
C LYS A 228 3.72 -0.06 8.69
N HIS A 229 4.66 -0.39 9.59
CA HIS A 229 4.47 -1.42 10.61
C HIS A 229 3.35 -1.03 11.58
N THR A 230 3.27 0.24 11.99
CA THR A 230 2.18 0.76 12.82
C THR A 230 0.82 0.65 12.11
N ALA A 231 0.76 1.01 10.82
CA ALA A 231 -0.47 0.90 10.03
C ALA A 231 -0.94 -0.55 9.87
N PHE A 232 -0.03 -1.47 9.56
CA PHE A 232 -0.31 -2.90 9.48
C PHE A 232 -0.82 -3.44 10.82
N LEU A 233 -0.11 -3.17 11.92
CA LEU A 233 -0.48 -3.69 13.23
C LEU A 233 -1.82 -3.13 13.71
N THR A 234 -2.10 -1.86 13.43
CA THR A 234 -3.42 -1.26 13.71
C THR A 234 -4.53 -2.01 12.97
N ARG A 235 -4.34 -2.33 11.68
CA ARG A 235 -5.30 -3.14 10.92
C ARG A 235 -5.46 -4.53 11.52
N ALA A 236 -4.36 -5.21 11.82
CA ALA A 236 -4.37 -6.55 12.42
C ALA A 236 -5.18 -6.58 13.72
N LEU A 237 -4.92 -5.64 14.63
CA LEU A 237 -5.64 -5.49 15.90
C LEU A 237 -7.15 -5.29 15.68
N ARG A 238 -7.53 -4.39 14.78
CA ARG A 238 -8.93 -4.04 14.52
C ARG A 238 -9.71 -5.16 13.88
N TYR A 239 -9.15 -5.80 12.85
CA TYR A 239 -9.74 -6.96 12.19
C TYR A 239 -9.90 -8.13 13.15
N THR A 240 -8.87 -8.40 13.96
CA THR A 240 -8.94 -9.42 15.00
C THR A 240 -10.06 -9.10 15.99
N HIS A 241 -10.10 -7.88 16.53
CA HIS A 241 -11.12 -7.52 17.51
C HIS A 241 -12.54 -7.63 16.93
N TRP A 242 -12.74 -7.15 15.70
CA TRP A 242 -14.01 -7.24 15.01
C TRP A 242 -14.43 -8.70 14.77
N ALA A 243 -13.51 -9.55 14.26
CA ALA A 243 -13.80 -10.95 13.98
C ALA A 243 -14.13 -11.73 15.26
N LEU A 244 -13.37 -11.48 16.33
CA LEU A 244 -13.64 -12.08 17.65
C LEU A 244 -15.00 -11.67 18.20
N ARG A 245 -15.33 -10.36 18.19
CA ARG A 245 -16.63 -9.88 18.66
C ARG A 245 -17.79 -10.43 17.84
N THR A 246 -17.65 -10.46 16.52
CA THR A 246 -18.70 -10.97 15.62
C THR A 246 -18.94 -12.46 15.85
N SER A 247 -17.88 -13.21 16.15
CA SER A 247 -17.93 -14.64 16.51
C SER A 247 -18.25 -14.90 17.99
N LYS A 248 -18.51 -13.85 18.78
CA LYS A 248 -18.75 -13.93 20.23
C LYS A 248 -17.63 -14.64 20.99
N LEU A 249 -16.38 -14.42 20.58
CA LEU A 249 -15.17 -14.90 21.21
C LEU A 249 -14.44 -13.75 21.90
N THR A 250 -13.80 -14.07 23.02
CA THR A 250 -12.82 -13.21 23.69
C THR A 250 -11.40 -13.57 23.26
N LEU A 251 -10.46 -12.65 23.43
CA LEU A 251 -9.04 -12.93 23.12
C LEU A 251 -8.51 -14.10 23.97
N SER A 252 -8.86 -14.16 25.26
CA SER A 252 -8.45 -15.25 26.14
C SER A 252 -8.99 -16.62 25.71
N GLU A 253 -10.24 -16.70 25.24
CA GLU A 253 -10.79 -17.95 24.71
C GLU A 253 -10.02 -18.37 23.45
N VAL A 254 -9.73 -17.45 22.55
CA VAL A 254 -9.01 -17.77 21.33
C VAL A 254 -7.57 -18.20 21.57
N VAL A 255 -6.86 -17.54 22.50
CA VAL A 255 -5.54 -18.02 22.93
C VAL A 255 -5.62 -19.46 23.44
N ASN A 256 -6.63 -19.77 24.26
CA ASN A 256 -6.83 -21.13 24.75
C ASN A 256 -7.03 -22.14 23.62
N HIS A 257 -7.68 -21.75 22.51
CA HIS A 257 -7.94 -22.64 21.39
C HIS A 257 -6.96 -22.52 20.21
N LEU A 258 -5.83 -21.83 20.38
CA LEU A 258 -4.79 -21.72 19.35
C LEU A 258 -4.39 -23.08 18.73
N PRO A 259 -4.20 -24.18 19.50
CA PRO A 259 -3.85 -25.47 18.90
C PRO A 259 -4.87 -25.99 17.89
N PHE A 260 -6.17 -25.78 18.16
CA PHE A 260 -7.24 -26.16 17.24
C PHE A 260 -7.24 -25.25 16.01
N LEU A 261 -7.05 -23.94 16.23
CA LEU A 261 -6.98 -22.97 15.14
C LEU A 261 -5.83 -23.26 14.17
N LEU A 262 -4.65 -23.56 14.73
CA LEU A 262 -3.46 -23.86 13.95
C LEU A 262 -3.54 -25.25 13.32
N GLY A 263 -4.26 -26.19 13.92
CA GLY A 263 -4.50 -27.53 13.36
C GLY A 263 -5.20 -27.51 11.99
N SER A 264 -5.93 -26.44 11.66
CA SER A 264 -6.56 -26.28 10.34
C SER A 264 -5.61 -25.77 9.25
N ILE A 265 -4.38 -25.38 9.60
CA ILE A 265 -3.42 -24.77 8.67
C ILE A 265 -2.47 -25.86 8.15
N ASN A 266 -2.19 -25.83 6.84
CA ASN A 266 -1.16 -26.69 6.28
C ASN A 266 0.23 -26.21 6.76
N LYS A 267 1.04 -27.11 7.34
CA LYS A 267 2.36 -26.81 7.93
C LYS A 267 2.30 -25.69 9.00
N PRO A 268 1.57 -25.91 10.11
CA PRO A 268 1.33 -24.86 11.11
C PRO A 268 2.61 -24.29 11.75
N LYS A 269 3.62 -25.14 11.97
CA LYS A 269 4.92 -24.69 12.51
C LYS A 269 5.62 -23.68 11.59
N GLN A 270 5.57 -23.92 10.27
CA GLN A 270 6.17 -23.01 9.30
C GLN A 270 5.42 -21.66 9.30
N PHE A 271 4.10 -21.71 9.25
CA PHE A 271 3.25 -20.51 9.27
C PHE A 271 3.48 -19.66 10.52
N VAL A 272 3.49 -20.27 11.70
CA VAL A 272 3.76 -19.56 12.97
C VAL A 272 5.16 -18.93 12.96
N ASN A 273 6.18 -19.64 12.45
CA ASN A 273 7.53 -19.09 12.36
C ASN A 273 7.62 -17.89 11.41
N GLU A 274 6.88 -17.90 10.30
CA GLU A 274 6.78 -16.76 9.37
C GLU A 274 6.16 -15.54 10.08
N VAL A 275 5.04 -15.73 10.78
CA VAL A 275 4.40 -14.65 11.56
C VAL A 275 5.33 -14.12 12.66
N LEU A 276 6.01 -14.99 13.40
CA LEU A 276 6.98 -14.58 14.43
C LEU A 276 8.14 -13.79 13.84
N LYS A 277 8.64 -14.20 12.67
CA LYS A 277 9.70 -13.48 11.95
C LYS A 277 9.23 -12.08 11.56
N ASP A 278 8.01 -11.94 11.08
CA ASP A 278 7.43 -10.65 10.74
C ASP A 278 7.23 -9.76 11.97
N CYS A 279 6.74 -10.31 13.09
CA CYS A 279 6.60 -9.59 14.35
C CYS A 279 7.97 -9.10 14.87
N ASN A 280 8.98 -9.96 14.89
CA ASN A 280 10.35 -9.59 15.28
C ASN A 280 10.93 -8.51 14.35
N ARG A 281 10.67 -8.60 13.04
CA ARG A 281 11.09 -7.59 12.07
C ARG A 281 10.42 -6.24 12.38
N MET A 282 9.12 -6.21 12.60
CA MET A 282 8.40 -4.98 12.96
C MET A 282 8.98 -4.36 14.24
N GLN A 283 9.22 -5.17 15.28
CA GLN A 283 9.84 -4.69 16.54
C GLN A 283 11.25 -4.12 16.32
N THR A 284 12.03 -4.70 15.41
CA THR A 284 13.42 -4.28 15.13
C THR A 284 13.49 -3.06 14.22
N GLU A 285 12.67 -3.02 13.16
CA GLU A 285 12.61 -1.92 12.18
C GLU A 285 11.82 -0.70 12.72
N GLY A 286 11.03 -0.91 13.77
CA GLY A 286 10.36 0.12 14.57
C GLY A 286 8.84 0.13 14.43
N ILE A 287 8.16 0.49 15.51
CA ILE A 287 6.69 0.69 15.59
C ILE A 287 6.44 1.86 16.54
N ASP A 288 5.38 2.64 16.30
CA ASP A 288 4.89 3.62 17.26
C ASP A 288 4.17 2.90 18.42
N TRP A 289 4.95 2.54 19.45
CA TRP A 289 4.44 1.81 20.61
C TRP A 289 3.39 2.56 21.40
N ASP A 290 3.48 3.89 21.46
CA ASP A 290 2.51 4.72 22.19
C ASP A 290 1.15 4.68 21.49
N TYR A 291 1.14 4.80 20.16
CA TYR A 291 -0.08 4.65 19.37
C TYR A 291 -0.68 3.26 19.51
N ILE A 292 0.15 2.20 19.41
CA ILE A 292 -0.31 0.81 19.48
C ILE A 292 -0.86 0.47 20.86
N LYS A 293 -0.20 0.92 21.94
CA LYS A 293 -0.71 0.75 23.30
C LYS A 293 -2.09 1.40 23.44
N LYS A 294 -2.26 2.63 22.95
CA LYS A 294 -3.54 3.34 22.98
C LYS A 294 -4.61 2.63 22.15
N GLU A 295 -4.27 2.06 21.00
CA GLU A 295 -5.21 1.26 20.21
C GLU A 295 -5.64 0.00 20.98
N ILE A 296 -4.70 -0.73 21.62
CA ILE A 296 -5.00 -1.90 22.47
C ILE A 296 -5.90 -1.51 23.67
N GLU A 297 -5.65 -0.36 24.29
CA GLU A 297 -6.51 0.21 25.33
C GLU A 297 -7.92 0.49 24.81
N ASN A 298 -8.05 1.15 23.66
CA ASN A 298 -9.35 1.45 23.03
C ASN A 298 -10.15 0.18 22.67
N LEU A 299 -9.46 -0.90 22.30
CA LEU A 299 -10.06 -2.20 22.02
C LEU A 299 -10.42 -2.98 23.30
N GLY A 300 -10.04 -2.49 24.49
CA GLY A 300 -10.32 -3.12 25.78
C GLY A 300 -9.44 -4.34 26.06
N TRP A 301 -8.23 -4.38 25.48
CA TRP A 301 -7.25 -5.47 25.65
C TRP A 301 -6.03 -5.07 26.49
N TYR A 302 -6.10 -3.91 27.14
CA TYR A 302 -5.09 -3.51 28.11
C TYR A 302 -5.43 -4.01 29.51
N ASN A 303 -4.42 -4.49 30.24
CA ASN A 303 -4.49 -5.11 31.56
C ASN A 303 -5.51 -6.26 31.70
N ILE A 304 -5.76 -6.98 30.60
CA ILE A 304 -6.62 -8.17 30.63
C ILE A 304 -5.84 -9.39 31.11
N LYS A 305 -6.53 -10.34 31.75
CA LYS A 305 -5.92 -11.64 32.09
C LYS A 305 -5.88 -12.53 30.86
N LEU A 306 -4.68 -12.99 30.50
CA LEU A 306 -4.46 -13.89 29.38
C LEU A 306 -3.84 -15.21 29.86
N PRO A 307 -4.09 -16.34 29.14
CA PRO A 307 -3.51 -17.63 29.51
C PRO A 307 -2.01 -17.68 29.21
N ASN A 308 -1.18 -18.21 30.11
CA ASN A 308 0.25 -18.40 29.81
C ASN A 308 0.51 -19.56 28.83
N LYS A 309 -0.42 -20.51 28.74
CA LYS A 309 -0.37 -21.65 27.80
C LYS A 309 -1.78 -21.96 27.26
N PRO A 310 -1.90 -22.41 26.00
CA PRO A 310 -3.20 -22.80 25.45
C PRO A 310 -3.78 -24.03 26.14
N SER A 311 -5.11 -24.13 26.15
CA SER A 311 -5.84 -25.32 26.60
C SER A 311 -5.95 -26.33 25.46
N ARG A 312 -5.70 -27.60 25.74
CA ARG A 312 -5.97 -28.70 24.79
C ARG A 312 -7.32 -29.37 25.00
N LYS A 313 -8.15 -28.83 25.89
CA LYS A 313 -9.47 -29.39 26.19
C LYS A 313 -10.52 -28.84 25.23
N GLU A 314 -11.34 -29.73 24.69
CA GLU A 314 -12.52 -29.35 23.92
C GLU A 314 -13.61 -28.77 24.83
N ASP A 315 -14.21 -27.65 24.43
CA ASP A 315 -15.36 -27.06 25.12
C ASP A 315 -16.33 -26.37 24.13
N ARG A 316 -17.39 -25.77 24.67
CA ARG A 316 -18.45 -25.12 23.87
C ARG A 316 -17.94 -23.97 22.99
N SER A 317 -16.76 -23.42 23.26
CA SER A 317 -16.16 -22.36 22.44
C SER A 317 -15.70 -22.84 21.07
N LEU A 318 -15.43 -24.14 20.90
CA LEU A 318 -15.00 -24.69 19.62
C LEU A 318 -16.04 -24.45 18.52
N ASN A 319 -17.33 -24.50 18.86
CA ASN A 319 -18.40 -24.18 17.91
C ASN A 319 -18.36 -22.71 17.45
N ARG A 320 -17.88 -21.79 18.29
CA ARG A 320 -17.70 -20.36 17.95
C ARG A 320 -16.47 -20.12 17.09
N LEU A 321 -15.46 -21.01 17.12
CA LEU A 321 -14.34 -20.93 16.18
C LEU A 321 -14.80 -21.16 14.74
N LYS A 322 -15.81 -21.99 14.53
CA LYS A 322 -16.43 -22.15 13.20
C LYS A 322 -16.96 -20.81 12.69
N ASP A 323 -17.65 -20.03 13.51
CA ASP A 323 -18.14 -18.71 13.11
C ASP A 323 -16.98 -17.77 12.72
N PHE A 324 -15.84 -17.85 13.42
CA PHE A 324 -14.62 -17.12 13.08
C PHE A 324 -14.06 -17.56 11.72
N TYR A 325 -14.01 -18.87 11.45
CA TYR A 325 -13.59 -19.39 10.15
C TYR A 325 -14.54 -18.95 9.02
N ASP A 326 -15.84 -19.08 9.22
CA ASP A 326 -16.86 -18.67 8.24
C ASP A 326 -16.78 -17.16 7.94
N LEU A 327 -16.38 -16.33 8.91
CA LEU A 327 -16.08 -14.91 8.68
C LEU A 327 -14.81 -14.73 7.86
N SER A 328 -13.77 -15.50 8.14
CA SER A 328 -12.49 -15.42 7.43
C SER A 328 -12.64 -15.79 5.94
N GLU A 329 -13.51 -16.76 5.63
CA GLU A 329 -13.89 -17.09 4.25
C GLU A 329 -14.66 -15.95 3.57
N LYS A 330 -15.57 -15.27 4.29
CA LYS A 330 -16.31 -14.11 3.76
C LYS A 330 -15.42 -12.92 3.41
N LEU A 331 -14.27 -12.77 4.08
CA LEU A 331 -13.26 -11.77 3.74
C LEU A 331 -12.41 -12.16 2.52
N GLY A 332 -12.51 -13.42 2.05
CA GLY A 332 -11.77 -13.91 0.89
C GLY A 332 -10.28 -14.21 1.13
N ASN A 333 -9.76 -13.93 2.34
CA ASN A 333 -8.38 -14.23 2.72
C ASN A 333 -8.30 -14.80 4.15
N PRO A 334 -8.70 -16.08 4.34
CA PRO A 334 -8.78 -16.69 5.66
C PRO A 334 -7.42 -16.82 6.36
N ILE A 335 -6.35 -17.09 5.60
CA ILE A 335 -4.99 -17.22 6.13
C ILE A 335 -4.51 -15.90 6.72
N MET A 336 -4.76 -14.77 6.04
CA MET A 336 -4.35 -13.46 6.53
C MET A 336 -5.07 -13.07 7.81
N LEU A 337 -6.35 -13.44 8.00
CA LEU A 337 -7.06 -13.15 9.25
C LEU A 337 -6.45 -13.93 10.42
N ILE A 338 -6.00 -15.16 10.19
CA ILE A 338 -5.29 -15.93 11.20
C ILE A 338 -3.92 -15.29 11.49
N ALA A 339 -3.20 -14.84 10.47
CA ALA A 339 -1.94 -14.11 10.67
C ALA A 339 -2.17 -12.84 11.52
N TYR A 340 -3.20 -12.06 11.21
CA TYR A 340 -3.60 -10.88 11.99
C TYR A 340 -3.95 -11.22 13.43
N LEU A 341 -4.65 -12.34 13.67
CA LEU A 341 -4.96 -12.83 15.01
C LEU A 341 -3.68 -13.15 15.78
N LEU A 342 -2.75 -13.90 15.18
CA LEU A 342 -1.48 -14.26 15.83
C LEU A 342 -0.63 -13.02 16.13
N THR A 343 -0.50 -12.11 15.16
CA THR A 343 0.18 -10.82 15.36
C THR A 343 -0.47 -10.04 16.50
N SER A 344 -1.81 -9.94 16.53
CA SER A 344 -2.53 -9.24 17.59
C SER A 344 -2.28 -9.87 18.97
N ILE A 345 -2.30 -11.21 19.06
CA ILE A 345 -1.98 -11.92 20.31
C ILE A 345 -0.56 -11.54 20.78
N ILE A 346 0.44 -11.63 19.89
CA ILE A 346 1.84 -11.31 20.22
C ILE A 346 1.95 -9.89 20.79
N PHE A 347 1.42 -8.89 20.08
CA PHE A 347 1.56 -7.49 20.51
C PHE A 347 0.72 -7.15 21.75
N VAL A 348 -0.45 -7.78 21.94
CA VAL A 348 -1.21 -7.63 23.18
C VAL A 348 -0.44 -8.24 24.35
N TYR A 349 0.20 -9.39 24.20
CA TYR A 349 1.04 -9.98 25.25
C TYR A 349 2.19 -9.06 25.62
N GLU A 350 2.93 -8.58 24.61
CA GLU A 350 4.07 -7.67 24.81
C GLU A 350 3.66 -6.40 25.56
N VAL A 351 2.59 -5.73 25.14
CA VAL A 351 2.10 -4.49 25.79
C VAL A 351 1.64 -4.74 27.24
N ASN A 352 1.15 -5.94 27.54
CA ASN A 352 0.75 -6.34 28.89
C ASN A 352 1.91 -6.94 29.72
N GLY A 353 3.12 -7.06 29.16
CA GLY A 353 4.28 -7.63 29.84
C GLY A 353 4.23 -9.15 30.03
N TYR A 354 3.48 -9.86 29.18
CA TYR A 354 3.38 -11.33 29.19
C TYR A 354 4.34 -11.96 28.18
N ASP A 355 4.87 -13.15 28.50
CA ASP A 355 5.67 -13.94 27.56
C ASP A 355 4.75 -14.73 26.61
N TYR A 356 4.74 -14.37 25.33
CA TYR A 356 3.94 -15.05 24.31
C TYR A 356 4.61 -16.31 23.74
N LYS A 357 5.91 -16.53 23.96
CA LYS A 357 6.65 -17.62 23.27
C LYS A 357 6.09 -18.99 23.60
N GLN A 358 5.65 -19.18 24.83
CA GLN A 358 5.08 -20.44 25.31
C GLN A 358 3.75 -20.81 24.63
N LEU A 359 3.08 -19.83 23.99
CA LEU A 359 1.84 -20.10 23.24
C LEU A 359 2.08 -20.91 21.97
N PHE A 360 3.29 -20.84 21.42
CA PHE A 360 3.66 -21.35 20.11
C PHE A 360 4.58 -22.59 20.17
N GLU A 361 4.75 -23.19 21.35
CA GLU A 361 5.40 -24.49 21.53
C GLU A 361 4.49 -25.61 20.97
N ILE A 362 4.55 -25.82 19.64
CA ILE A 362 3.80 -26.83 18.88
C ILE A 362 4.73 -27.97 18.47
#